data_AF-A0A9D7M083-F1
#
_entry.id   AF-A0A9D7M083-F1
#
_cell.length_a   1.000
_cell.length_b   1.000
_cell.length_c   1.000
_cell.angle_alpha   90.00
_cell.angle_beta   90.00
_cell.angle_gamma   90.00
#
_symmetry.space_group_name_H-M   'P 1'
#
loop_
_entity.id
_entity.type
_entity.pdbx_description
1 polymer ?
#
loop_
_entity_poly.entity_id
_entity_poly.type
_entity_poly.pdbx_seq_one_letter_code
_entity_poly.pdbx_strand_id
1 'polypeptide(L)'
;MNTSGGYENTFVGHKAGEHNTTGDFNTGIGSFALQDLTTGYSNLALGAQAMMRATTNFQNCAVGIGAMTFATSGFYNHAFGYHAMFNTASAGIGNHAFGFEALLNNTGAYNCAYGQTSMRANINGNYNAAFGSSALYNNTTGNNNTAMGELALVNNTSGNFNTVYGSRAAYTSMTGNGIVAIGDSALYANVSSGNTAVGSRALRSNSIGLMNTSVGSESLYLNSTGNTNTAIGVNASRNQIIGSNNVAVGAFSLQNNLNNYNTSVGVFSGSVHNNYSYGTFVGYGADASLSGLTNITAVGSGAIAVANNQVKLGNSFVTTIGGAVNWSIISDARFKKDVRNDVAGLDFILELKPVTYKYDILTYRNYTGESKTDINGNVTMLNNKEFIRYSGFLAQEVEQAAVRAGYDFSGVHHPENETDTYMLSYAEFVVPLVKAVQELNSKIELLEKQNSELRSGLLKLQNNKPDMNANISISSK
;
A
#
# COMPACT_ATOMS: atom_id res chain seq x y z
N MET A 1 -39.30 -12.26 -57.29
CA MET A 1 -38.62 -13.55 -57.04
C MET A 1 -39.66 -14.52 -56.52
N ASN A 2 -39.61 -15.78 -56.95
CA ASN A 2 -40.66 -16.78 -56.69
C ASN A 2 -40.38 -17.45 -55.34
N THR A 3 -41.00 -16.97 -54.26
CA THR A 3 -40.98 -17.65 -52.95
C THR A 3 -42.05 -18.73 -52.96
N SER A 4 -41.69 -19.98 -52.64
CA SER A 4 -42.64 -21.09 -52.59
C SER A 4 -43.58 -21.07 -51.37
N GLY A 5 -43.50 -20.03 -50.52
CA GLY A 5 -44.31 -19.88 -49.32
C GLY A 5 -44.02 -18.65 -48.45
N GLY A 6 -42.91 -17.94 -48.66
CA GLY A 6 -42.57 -16.76 -47.86
C GLY A 6 -43.30 -15.46 -48.27
N TYR A 7 -43.69 -14.62 -47.30
CA TYR A 7 -44.42 -13.35 -47.48
C TYR A 7 -43.66 -12.13 -46.92
N GLU A 8 -44.06 -10.93 -47.38
CA GLU A 8 -43.53 -9.63 -46.92
C GLU A 8 -42.01 -9.43 -47.03
N ASN A 9 -41.40 -9.99 -48.08
CA ASN A 9 -39.98 -9.80 -48.37
C ASN A 9 -39.74 -8.68 -49.42
N THR A 10 -38.68 -7.90 -49.23
CA THR A 10 -38.18 -6.91 -50.21
C THR A 10 -36.79 -7.31 -50.67
N PHE A 11 -36.63 -7.66 -51.95
CA PHE A 11 -35.32 -8.02 -52.53
C PHE A 11 -34.99 -7.14 -53.74
N VAL A 12 -33.86 -6.45 -53.69
CA VAL A 12 -33.40 -5.52 -54.75
C VAL A 12 -31.92 -5.75 -55.04
N GLY A 13 -31.60 -6.21 -56.25
CA GLY A 13 -30.23 -6.45 -56.69
C GLY A 13 -30.06 -7.81 -57.37
N HIS A 14 -28.93 -8.00 -58.04
CA HIS A 14 -28.61 -9.27 -58.70
C HIS A 14 -28.55 -10.40 -57.66
N LYS A 15 -29.38 -11.43 -57.82
CA LYS A 15 -29.45 -12.62 -56.94
C LYS A 15 -29.79 -12.34 -55.46
N ALA A 16 -30.39 -11.18 -55.16
CA ALA A 16 -30.83 -10.88 -53.81
C ALA A 16 -32.02 -11.78 -53.42
N GLY A 17 -31.91 -12.63 -52.39
CA GLY A 17 -32.99 -13.57 -52.01
C GLY A 17 -33.24 -14.74 -52.96
N GLU A 18 -32.27 -15.10 -53.82
CA GLU A 18 -32.41 -16.11 -54.91
C GLU A 18 -32.99 -17.45 -54.43
N HIS A 19 -32.60 -17.92 -53.25
CA HIS A 19 -32.98 -19.24 -52.72
C HIS A 19 -34.06 -19.21 -51.65
N ASN A 20 -34.73 -18.08 -51.40
CA ASN A 20 -35.76 -17.98 -50.36
C ASN A 20 -36.95 -18.92 -50.62
N THR A 21 -37.16 -19.91 -49.74
CA THR A 21 -38.25 -20.88 -49.85
C THR A 21 -39.47 -20.46 -49.03
N THR A 22 -39.31 -20.32 -47.71
CA THR A 22 -40.39 -19.98 -46.76
C THR A 22 -40.01 -18.88 -45.76
N GLY A 23 -38.91 -18.15 -45.97
CA GLY A 23 -38.52 -17.03 -45.10
C GLY A 23 -39.41 -15.81 -45.30
N ASP A 24 -39.73 -15.12 -44.20
CA ASP A 24 -40.69 -14.02 -44.15
C ASP A 24 -40.08 -12.71 -43.63
N PHE A 25 -40.66 -11.55 -43.99
CA PHE A 25 -40.28 -10.24 -43.47
C PHE A 25 -38.81 -9.83 -43.68
N ASN A 26 -38.15 -10.33 -44.72
CA ASN A 26 -36.75 -10.03 -44.99
C ASN A 26 -36.59 -8.86 -45.97
N THR A 27 -35.61 -7.99 -45.72
CA THR A 27 -35.23 -6.91 -46.64
C THR A 27 -33.78 -7.12 -47.08
N GLY A 28 -33.55 -7.46 -48.35
CA GLY A 28 -32.22 -7.59 -48.96
C GLY A 28 -32.02 -6.60 -50.10
N ILE A 29 -31.10 -5.65 -49.95
CA ILE A 29 -30.77 -4.65 -50.97
C ILE A 29 -29.26 -4.70 -51.25
N GLY A 30 -28.89 -5.07 -52.47
CA GLY A 30 -27.51 -5.24 -52.91
C GLY A 30 -27.31 -6.52 -53.71
N SER A 31 -26.25 -6.60 -54.50
CA SER A 31 -25.91 -7.84 -55.22
C SER A 31 -25.62 -8.96 -54.22
N PHE A 32 -26.27 -10.11 -54.38
CA PHE A 32 -26.16 -11.29 -53.51
C PHE A 32 -26.59 -11.09 -52.05
N ALA A 33 -27.36 -10.02 -51.73
CA ALA A 33 -27.90 -9.84 -50.39
C ALA A 33 -28.90 -10.96 -50.06
N LEU A 34 -28.72 -11.68 -48.95
CA LEU A 34 -29.57 -12.82 -48.55
C LEU A 34 -29.73 -13.92 -49.63
N GLN A 35 -28.72 -14.15 -50.47
CA GLN A 35 -28.81 -15.08 -51.61
C GLN A 35 -29.30 -16.48 -51.20
N ASP A 36 -28.68 -17.07 -50.17
CA ASP A 36 -28.92 -18.48 -49.79
C ASP A 36 -30.01 -18.66 -48.71
N LEU A 37 -30.76 -17.60 -48.40
CA LEU A 37 -31.80 -17.64 -47.36
C LEU A 37 -32.83 -18.72 -47.72
N THR A 38 -33.22 -19.59 -46.79
CA THR A 38 -34.25 -20.62 -47.04
C THR A 38 -35.48 -20.36 -46.19
N THR A 39 -35.36 -20.46 -44.86
CA THR A 39 -36.49 -20.35 -43.91
C THR A 39 -36.31 -19.24 -42.86
N GLY A 40 -35.25 -18.44 -42.97
CA GLY A 40 -34.98 -17.34 -42.03
C GLY A 40 -35.94 -16.16 -42.17
N TYR A 41 -36.20 -15.43 -41.08
CA TYR A 41 -37.20 -14.36 -41.05
C TYR A 41 -36.74 -13.06 -40.39
N SER A 42 -37.35 -11.95 -40.75
CA SER A 42 -37.09 -10.62 -40.17
C SER A 42 -35.63 -10.18 -40.24
N ASN A 43 -34.91 -10.51 -41.32
CA ASN A 43 -33.53 -10.04 -41.52
C ASN A 43 -33.48 -8.79 -42.40
N LEU A 44 -32.58 -7.86 -42.08
CA LEU A 44 -32.24 -6.70 -42.90
C LEU A 44 -30.81 -6.85 -43.42
N ALA A 45 -30.61 -6.83 -44.74
CA ALA A 45 -29.31 -6.92 -45.40
C ALA A 45 -29.17 -5.82 -46.44
N LEU A 46 -28.35 -4.80 -46.17
CA LEU A 46 -28.11 -3.65 -47.03
C LEU A 46 -26.63 -3.59 -47.42
N GLY A 47 -26.31 -3.94 -48.65
CA GLY A 47 -24.94 -3.98 -49.17
C GLY A 47 -24.69 -5.18 -50.06
N ALA A 48 -23.69 -5.10 -50.94
CA ALA A 48 -23.27 -6.24 -51.73
C ALA A 48 -22.78 -7.37 -50.79
N GLN A 49 -23.26 -8.60 -51.00
CA GLN A 49 -22.93 -9.79 -50.22
C GLN A 49 -23.27 -9.70 -48.72
N ALA A 50 -24.11 -8.75 -48.31
CA ALA A 50 -24.63 -8.69 -46.95
C ALA A 50 -25.49 -9.93 -46.67
N MET A 51 -25.12 -10.71 -45.64
CA MET A 51 -25.78 -11.98 -45.29
C MET A 51 -25.91 -12.99 -46.46
N MET A 52 -24.94 -13.04 -47.37
CA MET A 52 -25.02 -13.86 -48.59
C MET A 52 -25.31 -15.34 -48.32
N ARG A 53 -24.67 -15.94 -47.31
CA ARG A 53 -24.77 -17.37 -46.97
C ARG A 53 -25.80 -17.67 -45.87
N ALA A 54 -26.65 -16.71 -45.50
CA ALA A 54 -27.71 -16.92 -44.51
C ALA A 54 -28.65 -18.02 -44.98
N THR A 55 -29.03 -18.96 -44.10
CA THR A 55 -30.00 -20.03 -44.45
C THR A 55 -31.22 -19.96 -43.53
N THR A 56 -31.03 -20.08 -42.22
CA THR A 56 -32.08 -20.12 -41.19
C THR A 56 -32.00 -18.96 -40.19
N ASN A 57 -31.20 -17.95 -40.49
CA ASN A 57 -31.00 -16.75 -39.68
C ASN A 57 -32.31 -15.99 -39.43
N PHE A 58 -32.47 -15.40 -38.24
CA PHE A 58 -33.62 -14.54 -37.98
C PHE A 58 -33.27 -13.31 -37.14
N GLN A 59 -34.01 -12.21 -37.37
CA GLN A 59 -33.88 -10.96 -36.62
C GLN A 59 -32.44 -10.42 -36.58
N ASN A 60 -31.74 -10.48 -37.72
CA ASN A 60 -30.42 -9.89 -37.88
C ASN A 60 -30.47 -8.63 -38.76
N CYS A 61 -29.52 -7.72 -38.56
CA CYS A 61 -29.36 -6.50 -39.34
C CYS A 61 -27.91 -6.38 -39.81
N ALA A 62 -27.67 -6.42 -41.12
CA ALA A 62 -26.38 -6.29 -41.76
C ALA A 62 -26.40 -5.11 -42.72
N VAL A 63 -25.58 -4.09 -42.47
CA VAL A 63 -25.46 -2.89 -43.30
C VAL A 63 -23.99 -2.64 -43.63
N GLY A 64 -23.62 -2.83 -44.88
CA GLY A 64 -22.24 -2.74 -45.36
C GLY A 64 -21.89 -3.83 -46.35
N ILE A 65 -20.89 -3.58 -47.20
CA ILE A 65 -20.40 -4.58 -48.13
C ILE A 65 -19.77 -5.73 -47.33
N GLY A 66 -20.24 -6.94 -47.62
CA GLY A 66 -19.85 -8.17 -46.95
C GLY A 66 -20.15 -8.22 -45.44
N ALA A 67 -21.08 -7.42 -44.92
CA ALA A 67 -21.50 -7.56 -43.54
C ALA A 67 -22.18 -8.94 -43.35
N MET A 68 -21.74 -9.73 -42.37
CA MET A 68 -22.27 -11.08 -42.07
C MET A 68 -22.27 -12.07 -43.25
N THR A 69 -21.35 -11.97 -44.20
CA THR A 69 -21.38 -12.77 -45.44
C THR A 69 -21.50 -14.28 -45.21
N PHE A 70 -20.75 -14.84 -44.26
CA PHE A 70 -20.74 -16.28 -43.98
C PHE A 70 -21.70 -16.73 -42.88
N ALA A 71 -22.58 -15.86 -42.36
CA ALA A 71 -23.51 -16.24 -41.30
C ALA A 71 -24.54 -17.25 -41.83
N THR A 72 -24.37 -18.55 -41.56
CA THR A 72 -25.31 -19.60 -42.04
C THR A 72 -26.51 -19.82 -41.13
N SER A 73 -26.33 -19.56 -39.84
CA SER A 73 -27.34 -19.58 -38.77
C SER A 73 -27.02 -18.49 -37.74
N GLY A 74 -27.96 -18.18 -36.84
CA GLY A 74 -27.79 -17.18 -35.79
C GLY A 74 -28.85 -16.08 -35.79
N PHE A 75 -28.99 -15.41 -34.65
CA PHE A 75 -30.08 -14.45 -34.41
C PHE A 75 -29.69 -13.30 -33.49
N TYR A 76 -30.44 -12.19 -33.60
CA TYR A 76 -30.22 -10.93 -32.88
C TYR A 76 -28.88 -10.25 -33.15
N ASN A 77 -28.26 -10.49 -34.30
CA ASN A 77 -26.98 -9.88 -34.66
C ASN A 77 -27.15 -8.59 -35.43
N HIS A 78 -26.28 -7.61 -35.16
CA HIS A 78 -26.29 -6.29 -35.77
C HIS A 78 -24.88 -5.98 -36.28
N ALA A 79 -24.67 -5.93 -37.58
CA ALA A 79 -23.39 -5.66 -38.22
C ALA A 79 -23.47 -4.43 -39.11
N PHE A 80 -22.75 -3.37 -38.77
CA PHE A 80 -22.70 -2.11 -39.50
C PHE A 80 -21.24 -1.79 -39.87
N GLY A 81 -20.91 -1.88 -41.16
CA GLY A 81 -19.58 -1.60 -41.67
C GLY A 81 -19.10 -2.62 -42.71
N TYR A 82 -18.04 -2.27 -43.42
CA TYR A 82 -17.38 -3.18 -44.37
C TYR A 82 -16.84 -4.40 -43.63
N HIS A 83 -17.27 -5.60 -44.04
CA HIS A 83 -16.87 -6.88 -43.45
C HIS A 83 -17.09 -6.98 -41.92
N ALA A 84 -18.03 -6.21 -41.36
CA ALA A 84 -18.45 -6.43 -39.97
C ALA A 84 -19.04 -7.85 -39.85
N MET A 85 -18.53 -8.65 -38.91
CA MET A 85 -18.92 -10.06 -38.72
C MET A 85 -18.79 -10.96 -39.98
N PHE A 86 -17.80 -10.74 -40.84
CA PHE A 86 -17.67 -11.44 -42.12
C PHE A 86 -17.62 -12.98 -42.03
N ASN A 87 -16.74 -13.54 -41.18
CA ASN A 87 -16.45 -14.97 -41.07
C ASN A 87 -17.24 -15.69 -39.97
N THR A 88 -18.39 -15.15 -39.54
CA THR A 88 -19.17 -15.72 -38.43
C THR A 88 -20.05 -16.87 -38.92
N ALA A 89 -19.47 -18.04 -39.25
CA ALA A 89 -20.16 -19.17 -39.90
C ALA A 89 -21.43 -19.65 -39.15
N SER A 90 -21.36 -19.70 -37.83
CA SER A 90 -22.52 -19.72 -36.93
C SER A 90 -22.48 -18.40 -36.18
N ALA A 91 -23.28 -17.42 -36.61
CA ALA A 91 -23.29 -16.13 -35.94
C ALA A 91 -23.75 -16.40 -34.51
N GLY A 92 -22.84 -16.27 -33.54
CA GLY A 92 -23.22 -16.36 -32.13
C GLY A 92 -24.38 -15.41 -31.85
N ILE A 93 -25.14 -15.68 -30.81
CA ILE A 93 -26.40 -14.96 -30.56
C ILE A 93 -26.09 -13.55 -30.06
N GLY A 94 -26.82 -12.53 -30.55
CA GLY A 94 -26.84 -11.21 -29.91
C GLY A 94 -25.55 -10.39 -30.01
N ASN A 95 -24.79 -10.50 -31.11
CA ASN A 95 -23.59 -9.70 -31.31
C ASN A 95 -23.89 -8.36 -32.01
N HIS A 96 -23.19 -7.31 -31.62
CA HIS A 96 -23.29 -5.97 -32.18
C HIS A 96 -21.91 -5.51 -32.68
N ALA A 97 -21.73 -5.33 -33.98
CA ALA A 97 -20.50 -4.89 -34.63
C ALA A 97 -20.73 -3.57 -35.37
N PHE A 98 -19.97 -2.54 -35.05
CA PHE A 98 -19.99 -1.24 -35.71
C PHE A 98 -18.56 -0.83 -36.07
N GLY A 99 -18.23 -0.83 -37.36
CA GLY A 99 -16.92 -0.43 -37.88
C GLY A 99 -16.37 -1.38 -38.93
N PHE A 100 -15.28 -0.95 -39.57
CA PHE A 100 -14.52 -1.78 -40.52
C PHE A 100 -13.97 -3.02 -39.83
N GLU A 101 -14.36 -4.21 -40.31
CA GLU A 101 -13.91 -5.52 -39.82
C GLU A 101 -14.10 -5.74 -38.30
N ALA A 102 -15.06 -5.07 -37.68
CA ALA A 102 -15.44 -5.34 -36.29
C ALA A 102 -16.03 -6.76 -36.18
N LEU A 103 -15.58 -7.53 -35.18
CA LEU A 103 -15.97 -8.95 -34.97
C LEU A 103 -15.75 -9.87 -36.19
N LEU A 104 -14.77 -9.57 -37.06
CA LEU A 104 -14.54 -10.27 -38.34
C LEU A 104 -14.55 -11.80 -38.21
N ASN A 105 -13.80 -12.35 -37.25
CA ASN A 105 -13.64 -13.79 -37.01
C ASN A 105 -14.36 -14.25 -35.73
N ASN A 106 -15.48 -13.62 -35.38
CA ASN A 106 -16.19 -13.92 -34.15
C ASN A 106 -16.91 -15.29 -34.17
N THR A 107 -16.63 -16.16 -33.20
CA THR A 107 -17.43 -17.38 -32.95
C THR A 107 -18.18 -17.35 -31.62
N GLY A 108 -18.06 -16.27 -30.84
CA GLY A 108 -18.75 -16.08 -29.56
C GLY A 108 -20.10 -15.35 -29.66
N ALA A 109 -20.78 -15.22 -28.53
CA ALA A 109 -22.11 -14.63 -28.39
C ALA A 109 -22.13 -13.42 -27.43
N TYR A 110 -23.13 -12.56 -27.59
CA TYR A 110 -23.40 -11.40 -26.74
C TYR A 110 -22.24 -10.40 -26.65
N ASN A 111 -21.51 -10.20 -27.75
CA ASN A 111 -20.41 -9.26 -27.82
C ASN A 111 -20.83 -7.94 -28.46
N CYS A 112 -20.31 -6.82 -27.95
CA CYS A 112 -20.50 -5.49 -28.53
C CYS A 112 -19.14 -4.90 -28.93
N ALA A 113 -18.93 -4.62 -30.21
CA ALA A 113 -17.70 -4.07 -30.75
C ALA A 113 -17.99 -2.80 -31.56
N TYR A 114 -17.41 -1.69 -31.13
CA TYR A 114 -17.50 -0.40 -31.80
C TYR A 114 -16.10 0.14 -32.09
N GLY A 115 -15.76 0.33 -33.36
CA GLY A 115 -14.45 0.81 -33.81
C GLY A 115 -13.82 -0.08 -34.87
N GLN A 116 -12.85 0.47 -35.60
CA GLN A 116 -12.09 -0.26 -36.60
C GLN A 116 -11.41 -1.48 -35.95
N THR A 117 -11.62 -2.66 -36.52
CA THR A 117 -11.02 -3.94 -36.10
C THR A 117 -11.20 -4.27 -34.60
N SER A 118 -12.21 -3.68 -33.95
CA SER A 118 -12.57 -4.00 -32.56
C SER A 118 -13.02 -5.46 -32.48
N MET A 119 -12.44 -6.23 -31.55
CA MET A 119 -12.66 -7.68 -31.39
C MET A 119 -12.50 -8.52 -32.67
N ARG A 120 -11.58 -8.14 -33.57
CA ARG A 120 -11.41 -8.80 -34.88
C ARG A 120 -11.24 -10.32 -34.78
N ALA A 121 -10.48 -10.82 -33.81
CA ALA A 121 -10.15 -12.24 -33.64
C ALA A 121 -10.81 -12.86 -32.39
N ASN A 122 -12.13 -12.73 -32.25
CA ASN A 122 -12.87 -13.28 -31.11
C ASN A 122 -13.27 -14.77 -31.23
N ILE A 123 -12.63 -15.70 -30.51
CA ILE A 123 -12.82 -17.14 -30.68
C ILE A 123 -13.48 -17.81 -29.46
N ASN A 124 -14.81 -17.82 -29.43
CA ASN A 124 -15.67 -18.34 -28.34
C ASN A 124 -15.79 -17.43 -27.11
N GLY A 125 -15.12 -16.26 -27.09
CA GLY A 125 -15.31 -15.27 -26.04
C GLY A 125 -16.73 -14.68 -26.05
N ASN A 126 -17.40 -14.64 -24.91
CA ASN A 126 -18.77 -14.16 -24.76
C ASN A 126 -18.87 -12.97 -23.80
N TYR A 127 -19.93 -12.18 -23.95
CA TYR A 127 -20.25 -11.06 -23.06
C TYR A 127 -19.14 -10.00 -22.98
N ASN A 128 -18.44 -9.74 -24.08
CA ASN A 128 -17.40 -8.70 -24.12
C ASN A 128 -17.92 -7.41 -24.75
N ALA A 129 -17.44 -6.28 -24.25
CA ALA A 129 -17.78 -4.94 -24.73
C ALA A 129 -16.49 -4.19 -25.09
N ALA A 130 -16.31 -3.84 -26.36
CA ALA A 130 -15.10 -3.25 -26.90
C ALA A 130 -15.38 -1.97 -27.69
N PHE A 131 -15.01 -0.82 -27.14
CA PHE A 131 -15.23 0.50 -27.73
C PHE A 131 -13.90 1.20 -28.00
N GLY A 132 -13.45 1.21 -29.24
CA GLY A 132 -12.19 1.82 -29.65
C GLY A 132 -11.55 1.08 -30.83
N SER A 133 -10.64 1.75 -31.52
CA SER A 133 -9.88 1.11 -32.60
C SER A 133 -9.02 -0.02 -32.02
N SER A 134 -9.22 -1.24 -32.53
CA SER A 134 -8.51 -2.46 -32.12
C SER A 134 -8.61 -2.78 -30.62
N ALA A 135 -9.65 -2.31 -29.94
CA ALA A 135 -9.95 -2.78 -28.59
C ALA A 135 -10.25 -4.29 -28.62
N LEU A 136 -9.67 -5.06 -27.69
CA LEU A 136 -9.82 -6.52 -27.61
C LEU A 136 -9.49 -7.29 -28.92
N TYR A 137 -8.61 -6.75 -29.76
CA TYR A 137 -8.35 -7.27 -31.12
C TYR A 137 -8.08 -8.79 -31.17
N ASN A 138 -7.26 -9.33 -30.25
CA ASN A 138 -6.83 -10.75 -30.23
C ASN A 138 -7.60 -11.64 -29.23
N ASN A 139 -8.78 -11.24 -28.72
CA ASN A 139 -9.51 -11.97 -27.68
C ASN A 139 -9.95 -13.38 -28.10
N THR A 140 -9.17 -14.43 -27.89
CA THR A 140 -9.63 -15.78 -28.27
C THR A 140 -10.79 -16.24 -27.38
N THR A 141 -10.56 -16.77 -26.18
CA THR A 141 -11.59 -17.39 -25.34
C THR A 141 -12.05 -16.53 -24.15
N GLY A 142 -11.52 -15.33 -23.97
CA GLY A 142 -11.84 -14.44 -22.85
C GLY A 142 -13.30 -13.98 -22.82
N ASN A 143 -13.91 -13.98 -21.64
CA ASN A 143 -15.31 -13.62 -21.41
C ASN A 143 -15.46 -12.47 -20.43
N ASN A 144 -16.59 -11.76 -20.51
CA ASN A 144 -16.97 -10.71 -19.55
C ASN A 144 -15.94 -9.58 -19.43
N ASN A 145 -15.31 -9.19 -20.55
CA ASN A 145 -14.35 -8.09 -20.57
C ASN A 145 -14.99 -6.81 -21.10
N THR A 146 -14.71 -5.67 -20.46
CA THR A 146 -15.03 -4.34 -20.96
C THR A 146 -13.72 -3.62 -21.31
N ALA A 147 -13.55 -3.21 -22.57
CA ALA A 147 -12.39 -2.47 -23.05
C ALA A 147 -12.82 -1.21 -23.79
N MET A 148 -12.45 -0.04 -23.29
CA MET A 148 -12.76 1.26 -23.88
C MET A 148 -11.46 2.04 -24.13
N GLY A 149 -11.18 2.40 -25.38
CA GLY A 149 -9.96 3.09 -25.78
C GLY A 149 -9.26 2.39 -26.94
N GLU A 150 -8.42 3.15 -27.65
CA GLU A 150 -7.58 2.61 -28.72
C GLU A 150 -6.57 1.62 -28.15
N LEU A 151 -6.52 0.41 -28.72
CA LEU A 151 -5.65 -0.70 -28.29
C LEU A 151 -5.84 -1.14 -26.82
N ALA A 152 -6.99 -0.81 -26.21
CA ALA A 152 -7.33 -1.28 -24.88
C ALA A 152 -7.45 -2.81 -24.88
N LEU A 153 -6.69 -3.48 -24.01
CA LEU A 153 -6.70 -4.94 -23.84
C LEU A 153 -6.47 -5.71 -25.16
N VAL A 154 -5.68 -5.15 -26.08
CA VAL A 154 -5.52 -5.61 -27.48
C VAL A 154 -5.02 -7.05 -27.62
N ASN A 155 -4.18 -7.52 -26.68
CA ASN A 155 -3.53 -8.84 -26.73
C ASN A 155 -4.15 -9.88 -25.80
N ASN A 156 -5.34 -9.64 -25.23
CA ASN A 156 -6.00 -10.65 -24.40
C ASN A 156 -6.29 -11.89 -25.23
N THR A 157 -5.97 -13.08 -24.73
CA THR A 157 -6.32 -14.36 -25.37
C THR A 157 -7.39 -15.05 -24.56
N SER A 158 -7.16 -15.29 -23.26
CA SER A 158 -8.09 -16.04 -22.40
C SER A 158 -8.48 -15.35 -21.09
N GLY A 159 -8.03 -14.11 -20.86
CA GLY A 159 -8.36 -13.37 -19.64
C GLY A 159 -9.85 -13.02 -19.55
N ASN A 160 -10.42 -13.11 -18.36
CA ASN A 160 -11.84 -12.88 -18.08
C ASN A 160 -12.04 -11.78 -17.03
N PHE A 161 -13.23 -11.18 -17.04
CA PHE A 161 -13.68 -10.23 -16.01
C PHE A 161 -12.82 -8.97 -15.90
N ASN A 162 -12.24 -8.51 -17.02
CA ASN A 162 -11.37 -7.33 -17.03
C ASN A 162 -12.16 -6.06 -17.32
N THR A 163 -11.89 -4.97 -16.59
CA THR A 163 -12.45 -3.63 -16.83
C THR A 163 -11.32 -2.68 -17.22
N VAL A 164 -11.29 -2.26 -18.49
CA VAL A 164 -10.19 -1.49 -19.08
C VAL A 164 -10.73 -0.24 -19.77
N TYR A 165 -10.21 0.93 -19.37
CA TYR A 165 -10.58 2.24 -19.91
C TYR A 165 -9.31 3.09 -20.12
N GLY A 166 -8.96 3.40 -21.35
CA GLY A 166 -7.80 4.24 -21.71
C GLY A 166 -7.08 3.73 -22.95
N SER A 167 -6.39 4.62 -23.67
CA SER A 167 -5.51 4.20 -24.78
C SER A 167 -4.38 3.33 -24.23
N ARG A 168 -4.15 2.18 -24.87
CA ARG A 168 -3.10 1.20 -24.54
C ARG A 168 -3.14 0.73 -23.08
N ALA A 169 -4.28 0.83 -22.41
CA ALA A 169 -4.45 0.23 -21.08
C ALA A 169 -4.46 -1.30 -21.21
N ALA A 170 -3.74 -1.99 -20.32
CA ALA A 170 -3.55 -3.45 -20.33
C ALA A 170 -3.04 -4.02 -21.67
N TYR A 171 -2.17 -3.28 -22.37
CA TYR A 171 -1.74 -3.57 -23.74
C TYR A 171 -1.14 -4.97 -23.96
N THR A 172 -0.29 -5.46 -23.03
CA THR A 172 0.34 -6.79 -23.16
C THR A 172 -0.41 -7.89 -22.39
N SER A 173 -1.55 -7.61 -21.77
CA SER A 173 -2.24 -8.59 -20.93
C SER A 173 -2.86 -9.69 -21.79
N MET A 174 -2.28 -10.90 -21.74
CA MET A 174 -2.76 -12.07 -22.49
C MET A 174 -3.75 -12.92 -21.67
N THR A 175 -3.44 -13.20 -20.41
CA THR A 175 -4.19 -14.17 -19.59
C THR A 175 -4.63 -13.62 -18.23
N GLY A 176 -4.43 -12.32 -17.99
CA GLY A 176 -4.82 -11.66 -16.74
C GLY A 176 -6.34 -11.71 -16.54
N ASN A 177 -6.78 -12.15 -15.35
CA ASN A 177 -8.19 -12.15 -14.96
C ASN A 177 -8.45 -11.08 -13.88
N GLY A 178 -9.63 -10.48 -13.92
CA GLY A 178 -10.09 -9.56 -12.88
C GLY A 178 -9.21 -8.33 -12.72
N ILE A 179 -8.63 -7.81 -13.81
CA ILE A 179 -7.86 -6.56 -13.76
C ILE A 179 -8.78 -5.35 -13.94
N VAL A 180 -8.47 -4.26 -13.25
CA VAL A 180 -9.06 -2.94 -13.48
C VAL A 180 -7.95 -2.02 -13.97
N ALA A 181 -8.05 -1.49 -15.18
CA ALA A 181 -7.05 -0.60 -15.77
C ALA A 181 -7.72 0.66 -16.32
N ILE A 182 -7.70 1.76 -15.56
CA ILE A 182 -8.37 3.02 -15.91
C ILE A 182 -7.32 4.13 -16.03
N GLY A 183 -7.03 4.58 -17.25
CA GLY A 183 -6.05 5.63 -17.57
C GLY A 183 -5.19 5.28 -18.78
N ASP A 184 -4.61 6.28 -19.44
CA ASP A 184 -3.62 6.07 -20.51
C ASP A 184 -2.50 5.15 -20.01
N SER A 185 -2.28 4.05 -20.74
CA SER A 185 -1.20 3.10 -20.48
C SER A 185 -1.16 2.53 -19.05
N ALA A 186 -2.30 2.49 -18.34
CA ALA A 186 -2.43 1.78 -17.07
C ALA A 186 -2.24 0.27 -17.30
N LEU A 187 -1.46 -0.41 -16.45
CA LEU A 187 -1.13 -1.85 -16.61
C LEU A 187 -0.52 -2.24 -17.97
N TYR A 188 0.17 -1.32 -18.65
CA TYR A 188 0.67 -1.52 -20.02
C TYR A 188 1.43 -2.85 -20.23
N ALA A 189 2.36 -3.20 -19.33
CA ALA A 189 3.20 -4.40 -19.42
C ALA A 189 2.67 -5.63 -18.65
N ASN A 190 1.47 -5.53 -18.06
CA ASN A 190 0.93 -6.54 -17.13
C ASN A 190 0.55 -7.84 -17.83
N VAL A 191 1.06 -8.98 -17.36
CA VAL A 191 0.62 -10.32 -17.78
C VAL A 191 -0.07 -11.12 -16.66
N SER A 192 -0.28 -10.51 -15.49
CA SER A 192 -0.79 -11.17 -14.28
C SER A 192 -2.23 -10.76 -13.91
N SER A 193 -2.82 -11.41 -12.90
CA SER A 193 -4.23 -11.25 -12.50
C SER A 193 -4.43 -10.40 -11.24
N GLY A 194 -5.65 -9.88 -11.06
CA GLY A 194 -6.09 -9.24 -9.81
C GLY A 194 -5.45 -7.89 -9.50
N ASN A 195 -4.91 -7.19 -10.49
CA ASN A 195 -4.36 -5.84 -10.30
C ASN A 195 -5.41 -4.76 -10.57
N THR A 196 -5.47 -3.75 -9.71
CA THR A 196 -6.27 -2.53 -9.88
C THR A 196 -5.33 -1.36 -10.13
N ALA A 197 -5.46 -0.70 -11.27
CA ALA A 197 -4.69 0.47 -11.68
C ALA A 197 -5.64 1.58 -12.16
N VAL A 198 -5.66 2.70 -11.45
CA VAL A 198 -6.50 3.86 -11.76
C VAL A 198 -5.61 5.11 -11.77
N GLY A 199 -5.30 5.63 -12.96
CA GLY A 199 -4.42 6.76 -13.20
C GLY A 199 -3.58 6.54 -14.46
N SER A 200 -3.12 7.63 -15.09
CA SER A 200 -2.19 7.53 -16.22
C SER A 200 -0.91 6.81 -15.77
N ARG A 201 -0.53 5.76 -16.51
CA ARG A 201 0.66 4.95 -16.27
C ARG A 201 0.76 4.32 -14.86
N ALA A 202 -0.37 4.15 -14.16
CA ALA A 202 -0.42 3.37 -12.93
C ALA A 202 -0.07 1.90 -13.23
N LEU A 203 0.83 1.29 -12.44
CA LEU A 203 1.36 -0.08 -12.66
C LEU A 203 1.89 -0.35 -14.08
N ARG A 204 2.40 0.68 -14.78
CA ARG A 204 2.75 0.56 -16.21
C ARG A 204 3.74 -0.57 -16.50
N SER A 205 4.74 -0.78 -15.65
CA SER A 205 5.82 -1.75 -15.88
C SER A 205 5.59 -3.11 -15.19
N ASN A 206 4.43 -3.31 -14.54
CA ASN A 206 4.13 -4.56 -13.84
C ASN A 206 4.18 -5.69 -14.84
N SER A 207 5.05 -6.69 -14.64
CA SER A 207 5.12 -7.85 -15.52
C SER A 207 4.32 -8.99 -14.90
N ILE A 208 4.76 -9.48 -13.74
CA ILE A 208 4.19 -10.67 -13.09
C ILE A 208 3.53 -10.40 -11.73
N GLY A 209 3.73 -9.22 -11.14
CA GLY A 209 3.21 -8.89 -9.81
C GLY A 209 1.69 -9.03 -9.70
N LEU A 210 1.18 -9.63 -8.63
CA LEU A 210 -0.24 -9.98 -8.40
C LEU A 210 -0.85 -9.12 -7.29
N MET A 211 -2.17 -8.92 -7.37
CA MET A 211 -2.97 -8.34 -6.29
C MET A 211 -2.52 -6.94 -5.84
N ASN A 212 -1.99 -6.12 -6.75
CA ASN A 212 -1.60 -4.76 -6.47
C ASN A 212 -2.77 -3.79 -6.70
N THR A 213 -2.92 -2.82 -5.80
CA THR A 213 -3.86 -1.69 -5.94
C THR A 213 -3.06 -0.41 -6.13
N SER A 214 -3.27 0.28 -7.24
CA SER A 214 -2.51 1.47 -7.66
C SER A 214 -3.48 2.55 -8.10
N VAL A 215 -3.63 3.60 -7.31
CA VAL A 215 -4.56 4.71 -7.58
C VAL A 215 -3.81 6.02 -7.55
N GLY A 216 -3.62 6.64 -8.70
CA GLY A 216 -2.85 7.87 -8.89
C GLY A 216 -1.94 7.80 -10.10
N SER A 217 -1.65 8.95 -10.72
CA SER A 217 -0.73 9.02 -11.85
C SER A 217 0.64 8.47 -11.46
N GLU A 218 1.15 7.55 -12.27
CA GLU A 218 2.47 6.91 -12.09
C GLU A 218 2.69 6.28 -10.69
N SER A 219 1.61 5.90 -10.01
CA SER A 219 1.68 5.04 -8.82
C SER A 219 2.18 3.64 -9.24
N LEU A 220 3.07 3.04 -8.42
CA LEU A 220 3.72 1.74 -8.70
C LEU A 220 4.30 1.59 -10.13
N TYR A 221 4.77 2.70 -10.72
CA TYR A 221 5.14 2.78 -12.14
C TYR A 221 6.19 1.74 -12.57
N LEU A 222 7.22 1.50 -11.75
CA LEU A 222 8.31 0.54 -12.02
C LEU A 222 8.09 -0.85 -11.41
N ASN A 223 6.95 -1.12 -10.76
CA ASN A 223 6.73 -2.45 -10.17
C ASN A 223 6.86 -3.49 -11.27
N SER A 224 7.61 -4.57 -11.04
CA SER A 224 7.80 -5.65 -12.00
C SER A 224 7.26 -6.95 -11.44
N THR A 225 7.71 -7.33 -10.23
CA THR A 225 7.39 -8.62 -9.61
C THR A 225 6.74 -8.50 -8.24
N GLY A 226 6.65 -7.29 -7.68
CA GLY A 226 6.09 -7.05 -6.36
C GLY A 226 4.59 -7.42 -6.29
N ASN A 227 4.20 -8.08 -5.22
CA ASN A 227 2.82 -8.52 -4.99
C ASN A 227 2.19 -7.73 -3.83
N THR A 228 0.85 -7.72 -3.80
CA THR A 228 0.06 -7.28 -2.64
C THR A 228 0.41 -5.87 -2.14
N ASN A 229 0.83 -4.98 -3.03
CA ASN A 229 1.08 -3.58 -2.71
C ASN A 229 -0.18 -2.72 -2.88
N THR A 230 -0.37 -1.76 -1.98
CA THR A 230 -1.40 -0.72 -2.09
C THR A 230 -0.71 0.63 -2.20
N ALA A 231 -0.80 1.29 -3.35
CA ALA A 231 -0.27 2.63 -3.59
C ALA A 231 -1.39 3.59 -4.00
N ILE A 232 -1.66 4.59 -3.16
CA ILE A 232 -2.72 5.58 -3.38
C ILE A 232 -2.10 6.98 -3.29
N GLY A 233 -1.96 7.66 -4.43
CA GLY A 233 -1.34 8.96 -4.56
C GLY A 233 -0.49 9.06 -5.82
N VAL A 234 -0.28 10.29 -6.31
CA VAL A 234 0.65 10.53 -7.43
C VAL A 234 2.05 10.10 -7.01
N ASN A 235 2.72 9.29 -7.83
CA ASN A 235 4.06 8.77 -7.57
C ASN A 235 4.22 7.95 -6.27
N ALA A 236 3.13 7.52 -5.64
CA ALA A 236 3.21 6.58 -4.52
C ALA A 236 3.90 5.29 -4.97
N SER A 237 4.95 4.88 -4.26
CA SER A 237 5.78 3.71 -4.59
C SER A 237 6.34 3.69 -6.03
N ARG A 238 6.55 4.85 -6.67
CA ARG A 238 6.89 4.93 -8.10
C ARG A 238 8.05 4.01 -8.53
N ASN A 239 9.12 3.97 -7.74
CA ASN A 239 10.35 3.26 -8.06
C ASN A 239 10.44 1.87 -7.41
N GLN A 240 9.36 1.35 -6.82
CA GLN A 240 9.29 -0.04 -6.35
C GLN A 240 9.42 -0.99 -7.54
N ILE A 241 10.42 -1.88 -7.55
CA ILE A 241 10.59 -2.89 -8.61
C ILE A 241 10.13 -4.28 -8.15
N ILE A 242 10.55 -4.70 -6.94
CA ILE A 242 10.36 -6.07 -6.42
C ILE A 242 9.64 -6.14 -5.06
N GLY A 243 9.51 -5.01 -4.36
CA GLY A 243 8.92 -4.95 -3.01
C GLY A 243 7.48 -5.44 -2.99
N SER A 244 7.10 -6.16 -1.93
CA SER A 244 5.78 -6.76 -1.74
C SER A 244 5.20 -6.43 -0.37
N ASN A 245 3.88 -6.49 -0.25
CA ASN A 245 3.15 -6.20 1.00
C ASN A 245 3.42 -4.79 1.55
N ASN A 246 3.55 -3.79 0.67
CA ASN A 246 3.70 -2.40 1.08
C ASN A 246 2.39 -1.63 0.94
N VAL A 247 2.13 -0.72 1.88
CA VAL A 247 1.03 0.25 1.84
C VAL A 247 1.66 1.65 1.75
N ALA A 248 1.38 2.38 0.68
CA ALA A 248 1.83 3.74 0.42
C ALA A 248 0.62 4.63 0.12
N VAL A 249 0.21 5.45 1.08
CA VAL A 249 -0.94 6.35 0.95
C VAL A 249 -0.47 7.78 1.09
N GLY A 250 -0.50 8.53 -0.01
CA GLY A 250 -0.02 9.91 -0.10
C GLY A 250 0.87 10.10 -1.33
N ALA A 251 0.92 11.33 -1.85
CA ALA A 251 1.80 11.64 -2.96
C ALA A 251 3.27 11.39 -2.55
N PHE A 252 4.02 10.72 -3.42
CA PHE A 252 5.43 10.35 -3.19
C PHE A 252 5.70 9.47 -1.95
N SER A 253 4.66 8.88 -1.34
CA SER A 253 4.83 7.94 -0.23
C SER A 253 5.59 6.69 -0.68
N LEU A 254 6.58 6.23 0.09
CA LEU A 254 7.47 5.09 -0.23
C LEU A 254 8.11 5.14 -1.63
N GLN A 255 8.29 6.31 -2.22
CA GLN A 255 8.66 6.48 -3.63
C GLN A 255 9.86 5.62 -4.05
N ASN A 256 10.87 5.49 -3.18
CA ASN A 256 12.15 4.83 -3.47
C ASN A 256 12.35 3.50 -2.73
N ASN A 257 11.38 3.05 -1.94
CA ASN A 257 11.55 1.82 -1.16
C ASN A 257 11.55 0.60 -2.08
N LEU A 258 12.45 -0.38 -1.90
CA LEU A 258 12.49 -1.61 -2.71
C LEU A 258 12.13 -2.87 -1.91
N ASN A 259 12.00 -2.76 -0.59
CA ASN A 259 11.80 -3.88 0.34
C ASN A 259 10.32 -4.07 0.72
N ASN A 260 10.06 -4.95 1.68
CA ASN A 260 8.74 -5.51 1.97
C ASN A 260 8.16 -5.03 3.31
N TYR A 261 6.85 -5.21 3.47
CA TYR A 261 6.16 -5.07 4.77
C TYR A 261 6.20 -3.66 5.36
N ASN A 262 6.14 -2.63 4.52
CA ASN A 262 6.14 -1.24 4.98
C ASN A 262 4.74 -0.63 4.88
N THR A 263 4.34 0.11 5.91
CA THR A 263 3.12 0.93 5.91
C THR A 263 3.51 2.39 5.98
N SER A 264 3.03 3.19 5.04
CA SER A 264 3.34 4.60 4.93
C SER A 264 2.09 5.39 4.58
N VAL A 265 1.75 6.36 5.43
CA VAL A 265 0.56 7.19 5.30
C VAL A 265 0.94 8.65 5.50
N GLY A 266 1.02 9.40 4.41
CA GLY A 266 1.46 10.79 4.38
C GLY A 266 2.07 11.17 3.03
N VAL A 267 2.04 12.46 2.72
CA VAL A 267 2.81 12.98 1.58
C VAL A 267 4.29 12.95 1.96
N PHE A 268 5.15 12.45 1.06
CA PHE A 268 6.59 12.23 1.28
C PHE A 268 6.95 11.29 2.44
N SER A 269 6.02 10.50 2.98
CA SER A 269 6.34 9.57 4.07
C SER A 269 7.13 8.36 3.57
N GLY A 270 8.23 8.01 4.24
CA GLY A 270 9.14 6.93 3.86
C GLY A 270 9.78 7.11 2.48
N SER A 271 9.97 8.35 2.03
CA SER A 271 10.30 8.68 0.63
C SER A 271 11.78 8.96 0.38
N VAL A 272 12.50 9.44 1.40
CA VAL A 272 13.86 9.96 1.27
C VAL A 272 14.88 8.83 1.23
N HIS A 273 14.90 7.98 2.25
CA HIS A 273 15.76 6.79 2.25
C HIS A 273 14.96 5.56 1.80
N ASN A 274 15.64 4.43 1.63
CA ASN A 274 15.07 3.26 1.01
C ASN A 274 15.44 1.96 1.74
N ASN A 275 14.96 0.85 1.20
CA ASN A 275 15.28 -0.49 1.66
C ASN A 275 14.86 -0.78 3.10
N TYR A 276 13.80 -0.14 3.59
CA TYR A 276 13.26 -0.45 4.90
C TYR A 276 12.45 -1.75 4.88
N SER A 277 12.48 -2.50 5.98
CA SER A 277 11.57 -3.63 6.19
C SER A 277 10.82 -3.46 7.50
N TYR A 278 9.54 -3.81 7.52
CA TYR A 278 8.70 -3.64 8.72
C TYR A 278 8.64 -2.18 9.21
N GLY A 279 8.71 -1.22 8.29
CA GLY A 279 8.61 0.21 8.59
C GLY A 279 7.17 0.70 8.68
N THR A 280 6.87 1.51 9.69
CA THR A 280 5.58 2.21 9.84
C THR A 280 5.81 3.72 9.86
N PHE A 281 5.39 4.44 8.83
CA PHE A 281 5.53 5.89 8.71
C PHE A 281 4.16 6.54 8.62
N VAL A 282 3.80 7.40 9.58
CA VAL A 282 2.50 8.07 9.59
C VAL A 282 2.69 9.56 9.82
N GLY A 283 2.41 10.37 8.80
CA GLY A 283 2.55 11.83 8.85
C GLY A 283 3.28 12.38 7.62
N TYR A 284 3.10 13.68 7.36
CA TYR A 284 3.86 14.38 6.31
C TYR A 284 5.36 14.24 6.56
N GLY A 285 6.10 13.71 5.58
CA GLY A 285 7.56 13.54 5.69
C GLY A 285 8.03 12.69 6.87
N ALA A 286 7.17 11.85 7.46
CA ALA A 286 7.61 10.85 8.43
C ALA A 286 8.52 9.84 7.73
N ASP A 287 9.72 9.59 8.24
CA ASP A 287 10.73 8.82 7.53
C ASP A 287 11.74 8.15 8.48
N ALA A 288 12.77 7.54 7.91
CA ALA A 288 13.96 7.07 8.60
C ALA A 288 15.16 8.00 8.33
N SER A 289 16.18 7.98 9.18
CA SER A 289 17.43 8.74 8.97
C SER A 289 18.41 8.04 8.02
N LEU A 290 18.26 6.73 7.82
CA LEU A 290 19.20 5.88 7.09
C LEU A 290 18.45 4.82 6.28
N SER A 291 19.03 4.40 5.16
CA SER A 291 18.50 3.27 4.38
C SER A 291 18.74 1.93 5.10
N GLY A 292 17.88 0.94 4.85
CA GLY A 292 18.10 -0.43 5.35
C GLY A 292 17.63 -0.69 6.79
N LEU A 293 17.07 0.31 7.48
CA LEU A 293 16.53 0.12 8.82
C LEU A 293 15.35 -0.86 8.83
N THR A 294 15.26 -1.66 9.89
CA THR A 294 14.23 -2.68 10.08
C THR A 294 13.47 -2.50 11.38
N ASN A 295 12.18 -2.84 11.36
CA ASN A 295 11.29 -2.78 12.52
C ASN A 295 11.26 -1.38 13.15
N ILE A 296 10.92 -0.38 12.34
CA ILE A 296 10.91 1.02 12.75
C ILE A 296 9.50 1.60 12.66
N THR A 297 9.16 2.49 13.59
CA THR A 297 7.90 3.22 13.59
C THR A 297 8.18 4.70 13.77
N ALA A 298 7.71 5.55 12.86
CA ALA A 298 7.76 7.00 12.97
C ALA A 298 6.37 7.59 12.76
N VAL A 299 5.80 8.17 13.82
CA VAL A 299 4.42 8.69 13.82
C VAL A 299 4.42 10.16 14.18
N GLY A 300 4.02 11.01 13.24
CA GLY A 300 3.95 12.46 13.36
C GLY A 300 4.57 13.16 12.15
N SER A 301 4.18 14.41 11.90
CA SER A 301 4.77 15.21 10.82
C SER A 301 6.27 15.39 11.06
N GLY A 302 7.10 14.95 10.10
CA GLY A 302 8.56 14.99 10.19
C GLY A 302 9.15 14.10 11.29
N ALA A 303 8.42 13.10 11.79
CA ALA A 303 8.98 12.12 12.71
C ALA A 303 10.04 11.29 11.98
N ILE A 304 11.26 11.19 12.55
CA ILE A 304 12.36 10.41 11.97
C ILE A 304 12.79 9.29 12.93
N ALA A 305 12.67 8.04 12.48
CA ALA A 305 13.26 6.89 13.17
C ALA A 305 14.74 6.76 12.77
N VAL A 306 15.62 6.56 13.75
CA VAL A 306 17.08 6.68 13.57
C VAL A 306 17.85 5.36 13.70
N ALA A 307 17.24 4.33 14.30
CA ALA A 307 17.86 3.02 14.53
C ALA A 307 16.85 1.88 14.35
N ASN A 308 17.33 0.63 14.36
CA ASN A 308 16.46 -0.54 14.26
C ASN A 308 15.60 -0.70 15.51
N ASN A 309 14.47 -1.41 15.40
CA ASN A 309 13.62 -1.75 16.55
C ASN A 309 13.11 -0.53 17.36
N GLN A 310 12.98 0.62 16.70
CA GLN A 310 12.67 1.88 17.36
C GLN A 310 11.26 2.38 17.04
N VAL A 311 10.60 2.95 18.06
CA VAL A 311 9.37 3.72 17.90
C VAL A 311 9.64 5.20 18.21
N LYS A 312 9.45 6.06 17.21
CA LYS A 312 9.50 7.52 17.30
C LYS A 312 8.09 8.10 17.25
N LEU A 313 7.72 8.82 18.31
CA LEU A 313 6.46 9.55 18.40
C LEU A 313 6.71 11.06 18.29
N GLY A 314 6.45 11.57 17.10
CA GLY A 314 6.58 12.96 16.69
C GLY A 314 8.03 13.40 16.46
N ASN A 315 8.19 14.72 16.39
CA ASN A 315 9.44 15.38 15.99
C ASN A 315 9.98 16.25 17.14
N SER A 316 11.06 17.00 16.90
CA SER A 316 11.70 17.87 17.89
C SER A 316 10.75 18.91 18.53
N PHE A 317 9.66 19.27 17.84
CA PHE A 317 8.68 20.26 18.30
C PHE A 317 7.65 19.74 19.30
N VAL A 318 7.53 18.42 19.49
CA VAL A 318 6.54 17.84 20.42
C VAL A 318 6.76 18.36 21.84
N THR A 319 5.75 19.00 22.43
CA THR A 319 5.82 19.54 23.81
C THR A 319 5.24 18.61 24.86
N THR A 320 4.31 17.74 24.48
CA THR A 320 3.65 16.79 25.38
C THR A 320 3.28 15.51 24.63
N ILE A 321 3.38 14.37 25.31
CA ILE A 321 2.84 13.07 24.87
C ILE A 321 1.86 12.67 25.98
N GLY A 322 0.56 12.72 25.68
CA GLY A 322 -0.50 12.57 26.68
C GLY A 322 -1.33 11.30 26.52
N GLY A 323 -1.85 10.81 27.64
CA GLY A 323 -2.83 9.73 27.72
C GLY A 323 -3.60 9.81 29.03
N ALA A 324 -4.75 9.12 29.13
CA ALA A 324 -5.53 9.05 30.37
C ALA A 324 -4.91 8.12 31.43
N VAL A 325 -3.96 7.27 31.02
CA VAL A 325 -3.24 6.30 31.85
C VAL A 325 -1.74 6.32 31.52
N ASN A 326 -0.91 5.84 32.44
CA ASN A 326 0.54 5.72 32.24
C ASN A 326 0.90 4.54 31.33
N TRP A 327 2.13 4.55 30.81
CA TRP A 327 2.72 3.43 30.07
C TRP A 327 2.88 2.20 30.97
N SER A 328 2.34 1.07 30.53
CA SER A 328 2.53 -0.22 31.19
C SER A 328 3.61 -1.02 30.47
N ILE A 329 4.50 -1.66 31.22
CA ILE A 329 5.55 -2.54 30.71
C ILE A 329 5.26 -3.99 31.09
N ILE A 330 5.61 -4.93 30.22
CA ILE A 330 5.45 -6.37 30.51
C ILE A 330 6.44 -6.74 31.63
N SER A 331 5.95 -7.32 32.72
CA SER A 331 6.76 -7.64 33.90
C SER A 331 6.34 -8.96 34.58
N ASP A 332 5.67 -9.84 33.84
CA ASP A 332 5.17 -11.14 34.32
C ASP A 332 6.32 -12.12 34.58
N ALA A 333 6.27 -12.85 35.71
CA ALA A 333 7.28 -13.82 36.10
C ALA A 333 7.51 -14.93 35.06
N ARG A 334 6.47 -15.30 34.29
CA ARG A 334 6.57 -16.32 33.23
C ARG A 334 7.52 -15.93 32.10
N PHE A 335 7.78 -14.64 31.92
CA PHE A 335 8.61 -14.10 30.85
C PHE A 335 9.96 -13.56 31.35
N LYS A 336 10.35 -13.89 32.58
CA LYS A 336 11.65 -13.52 33.17
C LYS A 336 12.50 -14.76 33.41
N LYS A 337 13.80 -14.64 33.20
CA LYS A 337 14.82 -15.67 33.48
C LYS A 337 15.93 -15.04 34.33
N ASP A 338 16.67 -15.87 35.06
CA ASP A 338 17.83 -15.47 35.86
C ASP A 338 17.55 -14.32 36.84
N VAL A 339 16.40 -14.38 37.53
CA VAL A 339 15.98 -13.38 38.52
C VAL A 339 16.92 -13.39 39.73
N ARG A 340 17.61 -12.27 39.95
CA ARG A 340 18.60 -12.03 41.01
C ARG A 340 18.27 -10.78 41.83
N ASN A 341 18.89 -10.63 43.00
CA ASN A 341 18.67 -9.53 43.94
C ASN A 341 19.88 -8.57 44.03
N ASP A 342 20.59 -8.38 42.93
CA ASP A 342 21.85 -7.64 42.80
C ASP A 342 21.67 -6.22 42.22
N VAL A 343 20.52 -5.58 42.49
CA VAL A 343 20.28 -4.18 42.09
C VAL A 343 21.18 -3.24 42.89
N ALA A 344 21.87 -2.33 42.20
CA ALA A 344 22.65 -1.27 42.84
C ALA A 344 21.72 -0.23 43.51
N GLY A 345 22.01 0.11 44.76
CA GLY A 345 21.24 1.07 45.56
C GLY A 345 21.95 2.40 45.73
N LEU A 346 22.24 2.71 46.99
CA LEU A 346 22.72 4.01 47.44
C LEU A 346 24.04 4.42 46.78
N ASP A 347 24.96 3.48 46.58
CA ASP A 347 26.27 3.76 45.98
C ASP A 347 26.14 4.27 44.53
N PHE A 348 25.22 3.70 43.74
CA PHE A 348 24.92 4.19 42.40
C PHE A 348 24.20 5.55 42.44
N ILE A 349 23.21 5.71 43.32
CA ILE A 349 22.43 6.96 43.43
C ILE A 349 23.32 8.15 43.83
N LEU A 350 24.30 7.94 44.71
CA LEU A 350 25.22 9.00 45.15
C LEU A 350 26.21 9.44 44.05
N GLU A 351 26.46 8.60 43.04
CA GLU A 351 27.30 8.93 41.89
C GLU A 351 26.59 9.79 40.83
N LEU A 352 25.25 9.87 40.87
CA LEU A 352 24.45 10.62 39.89
C LEU A 352 24.60 12.13 40.10
N LYS A 353 24.68 12.87 38.99
CA LYS A 353 24.84 14.35 38.99
C LYS A 353 23.64 15.04 38.34
N PRO A 354 22.69 15.57 39.12
CA PRO A 354 21.59 16.36 38.57
C PRO A 354 22.11 17.65 37.93
N VAL A 355 21.60 17.97 36.74
CA VAL A 355 21.94 19.17 35.98
C VAL A 355 20.70 19.93 35.54
N THR A 356 20.86 21.19 35.15
CA THR A 356 19.84 21.94 34.42
C THR A 356 20.36 22.32 33.03
N TYR A 357 19.50 22.26 32.03
CA TYR A 357 19.89 22.46 30.63
C TYR A 357 18.78 23.10 29.81
N LYS A 358 19.14 23.58 28.61
CA LYS A 358 18.24 24.02 27.55
C LYS A 358 18.50 23.14 26.33
N TYR A 359 17.46 22.87 25.53
CA TYR A 359 17.65 22.15 24.27
C TYR A 359 18.26 23.06 23.21
N ASP A 360 19.16 22.51 22.41
CA ASP A 360 19.55 23.04 21.10
C ASP A 360 18.85 22.17 20.04
N ILE A 361 17.72 22.67 19.55
CA ILE A 361 16.84 21.92 18.65
C ILE A 361 17.45 21.87 17.25
N LEU A 362 18.16 22.91 16.82
CA LEU A 362 18.80 22.92 15.50
C LEU A 362 19.89 21.87 15.39
N THR A 363 20.75 21.76 16.40
CA THR A 363 21.81 20.75 16.44
C THR A 363 21.20 19.35 16.44
N TYR A 364 20.16 19.11 17.22
CA TYR A 364 19.45 17.82 17.24
C TYR A 364 18.83 17.46 15.87
N ARG A 365 18.17 18.41 15.20
CA ARG A 365 17.58 18.16 13.88
C ARG A 365 18.62 17.89 12.80
N ASN A 366 19.75 18.60 12.84
CA ASN A 366 20.89 18.34 11.96
C ASN A 366 21.44 16.93 12.16
N TYR A 367 21.55 16.52 13.42
CA TYR A 367 22.11 15.24 13.80
C TYR A 367 21.22 14.06 13.39
N THR A 368 19.90 14.19 13.59
CA THR A 368 18.92 13.12 13.33
C THR A 368 18.35 13.11 11.90
N GLY A 369 18.61 14.15 11.10
CA GLY A 369 18.07 14.28 9.75
C GLY A 369 16.62 14.79 9.69
N GLU A 370 16.10 15.38 10.77
CA GLU A 370 14.74 15.93 10.80
C GLU A 370 14.61 17.13 9.85
N SER A 371 13.62 17.09 8.94
CA SER A 371 13.37 18.14 7.95
C SER A 371 13.19 19.50 8.61
N LYS A 372 13.85 20.54 8.07
CA LYS A 372 13.84 21.93 8.58
C LYS A 372 12.69 22.78 8.05
N THR A 373 12.01 22.30 7.02
CA THR A 373 11.04 23.11 6.27
C THR A 373 9.64 22.56 6.38
N ASP A 374 8.66 23.45 6.34
CA ASP A 374 7.26 23.08 6.14
C ASP A 374 7.01 22.58 4.70
N ILE A 375 5.74 22.30 4.38
CA ILE A 375 5.30 21.86 3.05
C ILE A 375 5.59 22.86 1.92
N ASN A 376 5.86 24.12 2.25
CA ASN A 376 6.12 25.21 1.31
C ASN A 376 7.62 25.54 1.19
N GLY A 377 8.50 24.81 1.90
CA GLY A 377 9.93 25.08 1.92
C GLY A 377 10.33 26.20 2.89
N ASN A 378 9.40 26.72 3.71
CA ASN A 378 9.73 27.73 4.70
C ASN A 378 10.44 27.07 5.89
N VAL A 379 11.52 27.69 6.37
CA VAL A 379 12.20 27.24 7.59
C VAL A 379 11.22 27.32 8.76
N THR A 380 10.99 26.19 9.41
CA THR A 380 10.19 26.13 10.63
C THR A 380 10.95 26.81 11.77
N MET A 381 10.41 27.94 12.24
CA MET A 381 11.01 28.80 13.27
C MET A 381 11.25 28.04 14.58
N LEU A 382 12.27 28.48 15.33
CA LEU A 382 12.71 27.94 16.61
C LEU A 382 11.56 27.87 17.61
N ASN A 383 11.44 26.72 18.28
CA ASN A 383 10.40 26.44 19.26
C ASN A 383 10.67 27.15 20.60
N ASN A 384 9.62 27.45 21.35
CA ASN A 384 9.66 27.84 22.77
C ASN A 384 10.50 26.88 23.65
N LYS A 385 10.70 25.62 23.23
CA LYS A 385 11.54 24.62 23.92
C LYS A 385 12.96 25.10 24.24
N GLU A 386 13.59 25.90 23.38
CA GLU A 386 14.97 26.37 23.61
C GLU A 386 15.03 27.44 24.72
N PHE A 387 13.89 28.05 25.06
CA PHE A 387 13.80 29.06 26.12
C PHE A 387 13.45 28.46 27.49
N ILE A 388 12.98 27.21 27.53
CA ILE A 388 12.62 26.52 28.76
C ILE A 388 13.88 25.91 29.39
N ARG A 389 14.06 26.12 30.70
CA ARG A 389 15.12 25.46 31.48
C ARG A 389 14.56 24.17 32.09
N TYR A 390 15.17 23.05 31.72
CA TYR A 390 14.82 21.72 32.20
C TYR A 390 15.80 21.28 33.29
N SER A 391 15.38 20.32 34.12
CA SER A 391 16.22 19.64 35.10
C SER A 391 16.28 18.16 34.76
N GLY A 392 17.45 17.53 34.88
CA GLY A 392 17.62 16.13 34.54
C GLY A 392 19.06 15.64 34.70
N PHE A 393 19.45 14.68 33.88
CA PHE A 393 20.78 14.07 33.86
C PHE A 393 21.32 14.03 32.43
N LEU A 394 22.65 14.03 32.28
CA LEU A 394 23.31 13.71 31.02
C LEU A 394 23.47 12.19 30.93
N ALA A 395 22.98 11.59 29.85
CA ALA A 395 22.95 10.13 29.69
C ALA A 395 24.34 9.49 29.79
N GLN A 396 25.36 10.13 29.20
CA GLN A 396 26.75 9.68 29.26
C GLN A 396 27.33 9.74 30.68
N GLU A 397 26.93 10.70 31.49
CA GLU A 397 27.37 10.76 32.89
C GLU A 397 26.71 9.68 33.75
N VAL A 398 25.42 9.37 33.48
CA VAL A 398 24.71 8.26 34.12
C VAL A 398 25.37 6.93 33.77
N GLU A 399 25.73 6.72 32.51
CA GLU A 399 26.46 5.54 32.07
C GLU A 399 27.76 5.36 32.87
N GLN A 400 28.58 6.42 32.95
CA GLN A 400 29.82 6.37 33.71
C GLN A 400 29.60 6.13 35.21
N ALA A 401 28.54 6.69 35.79
CA ALA A 401 28.16 6.44 37.18
C ALA A 401 27.77 4.97 37.40
N ALA A 402 27.00 4.38 36.48
CA ALA A 402 26.62 2.97 36.51
C ALA A 402 27.87 2.07 36.44
N VAL A 403 28.81 2.37 35.52
CA VAL A 403 30.08 1.65 35.42
C VAL A 403 30.91 1.75 36.70
N ARG A 404 31.04 2.94 37.32
CA ARG A 404 31.76 3.11 38.59
C ARG A 404 31.12 2.34 39.75
N ALA A 405 29.79 2.25 39.76
CA ALA A 405 29.04 1.47 40.73
C ALA A 405 29.03 -0.05 40.43
N GLY A 406 29.67 -0.50 39.34
CA GLY A 406 29.66 -1.90 38.92
C GLY A 406 28.28 -2.39 38.51
N TYR A 407 27.44 -1.49 37.99
CA TYR A 407 26.04 -1.75 37.68
C TYR A 407 25.77 -1.62 36.19
N ASP A 408 25.21 -2.67 35.59
CA ASP A 408 24.71 -2.66 34.21
C ASP A 408 23.28 -2.10 34.20
N PHE A 409 23.16 -0.78 34.06
CA PHE A 409 21.89 -0.09 34.22
C PHE A 409 21.10 -0.02 32.91
N SER A 410 19.98 -0.75 32.84
CA SER A 410 19.06 -0.80 31.70
C SER A 410 18.37 0.53 31.35
N GLY A 411 18.48 1.55 32.20
CA GLY A 411 17.88 2.86 31.96
C GLY A 411 18.65 3.77 31.00
N VAL A 412 19.86 3.39 30.59
CA VAL A 412 20.65 4.11 29.59
C VAL A 412 20.54 3.39 28.24
N HIS A 413 20.12 4.12 27.21
CA HIS A 413 20.14 3.62 25.83
C HIS A 413 21.31 4.21 25.08
N HIS A 414 22.10 3.34 24.45
CA HIS A 414 23.27 3.71 23.65
C HIS A 414 22.90 3.89 22.18
N PRO A 415 23.52 4.86 21.47
CA PRO A 415 23.38 4.97 20.02
C PRO A 415 23.78 3.68 19.29
N GLU A 416 22.91 3.16 18.44
CA GLU A 416 23.24 2.01 17.57
C GLU A 416 24.05 2.41 16.32
N ASN A 417 24.01 3.69 15.95
CA ASN A 417 24.66 4.22 14.75
C ASN A 417 24.96 5.71 14.87
N GLU A 418 25.55 6.29 13.81
CA GLU A 418 26.01 7.69 13.78
C GLU A 418 24.91 8.74 13.94
N THR A 419 23.65 8.38 13.66
CA THR A 419 22.47 9.28 13.73
C THR A 419 21.58 9.02 14.95
N ASP A 420 21.86 7.96 15.72
CA ASP A 420 21.12 7.61 16.92
C ASP A 420 21.64 8.37 18.15
N THR A 421 20.79 8.55 19.16
CA THR A 421 21.07 9.44 20.29
C THR A 421 21.06 8.68 21.60
N TYR A 422 21.91 9.09 22.53
CA TYR A 422 21.80 8.65 23.92
C TYR A 422 20.46 9.06 24.53
N MET A 423 19.80 8.13 25.22
CA MET A 423 18.51 8.37 25.87
C MET A 423 18.47 7.80 27.30
N LEU A 424 17.62 8.38 28.14
CA LEU A 424 17.39 7.91 29.51
C LEU A 424 15.93 7.50 29.72
N SER A 425 15.73 6.29 30.23
CA SER A 425 14.45 5.81 30.75
C SER A 425 14.30 6.20 32.22
N TYR A 426 13.74 7.38 32.49
CA TYR A 426 13.59 7.88 33.87
C TYR A 426 12.84 6.94 34.82
N ALA A 427 11.90 6.13 34.32
CA ALA A 427 11.18 5.16 35.14
C ALA A 427 12.07 4.03 35.70
N GLU A 428 13.18 3.70 35.03
CA GLU A 428 14.09 2.63 35.45
C GLU A 428 14.88 3.02 36.71
N PHE A 429 15.04 4.32 37.00
CA PHE A 429 15.69 4.79 38.23
C PHE A 429 14.90 4.48 39.50
N VAL A 430 13.60 4.17 39.38
CA VAL A 430 12.74 3.87 40.54
C VAL A 430 13.27 2.64 41.30
N VAL A 431 13.76 1.61 40.61
CA VAL A 431 14.22 0.38 41.27
C VAL A 431 15.51 0.59 42.07
N PRO A 432 16.56 1.24 41.53
CA PRO A 432 17.72 1.67 42.33
C PRO A 432 17.37 2.61 43.48
N LEU A 433 16.42 3.54 43.29
CA LEU A 433 15.96 4.43 44.35
C LEU A 433 15.30 3.66 45.49
N VAL A 434 14.45 2.67 45.20
CA VAL A 434 13.85 1.80 46.22
C VAL A 434 14.95 1.06 46.99
N LYS A 435 15.96 0.53 46.29
CA LYS A 435 17.09 -0.15 46.94
C LYS A 435 17.91 0.80 47.83
N ALA A 436 18.19 2.00 47.36
CA ALA A 436 18.88 3.03 48.13
C ALA A 436 18.12 3.42 49.40
N VAL A 437 16.79 3.54 49.33
CA VAL A 437 15.94 3.82 50.50
C VAL A 437 15.99 2.68 51.51
N GLN A 438 15.96 1.42 51.05
CA GLN A 438 16.11 0.26 51.92
C GLN A 438 17.46 0.27 52.65
N GLU A 439 18.55 0.53 51.93
CA GLU A 439 19.90 0.61 52.50
C GLU A 439 20.06 1.77 53.49
N LEU A 440 19.49 2.94 53.18
CA LEU A 440 19.45 4.08 54.09
C LEU A 440 18.68 3.73 55.37
N ASN A 441 17.53 3.07 55.26
CA ASN A 441 16.76 2.64 56.43
C ASN A 441 17.58 1.69 57.31
N SER A 442 18.28 0.70 56.74
CA SER A 442 19.16 -0.18 57.50
C SER A 442 20.32 0.57 58.18
N LYS A 443 20.90 1.59 57.53
CA LYS A 443 21.92 2.45 58.15
C LYS A 443 21.33 3.27 59.31
N ILE A 444 20.11 3.77 59.18
CA ILE A 444 19.41 4.51 60.24
C ILE A 444 19.14 3.60 61.45
N GLU A 445 18.58 2.41 61.25
CA GLU A 445 18.34 1.45 62.33
C GLU A 445 19.62 1.08 63.09
N LEU A 446 20.73 0.92 62.37
CA LEU A 446 22.03 0.68 62.97
C LEU A 446 22.51 1.87 63.83
N LEU A 447 22.38 3.09 63.31
CA LEU A 447 22.75 4.31 64.04
C LEU A 447 21.87 4.51 65.29
N GLU A 448 20.58 4.22 65.21
CA GLU A 448 19.65 4.28 66.35
C GLU A 448 20.04 3.27 67.44
N LYS A 449 20.37 2.03 67.04
CA LYS A 449 20.86 1.00 67.97
C LYS A 449 22.15 1.44 68.65
N GLN A 450 23.14 1.92 67.88
CA GLN A 450 24.42 2.41 68.42
C GLN A 450 24.20 3.58 69.39
N ASN A 451 23.32 4.52 69.04
CA ASN A 451 22.98 5.64 69.93
C ASN A 451 22.31 5.16 71.22
N SER A 452 21.45 4.15 71.17
CA SER A 452 20.82 3.57 72.37
C SER A 452 21.84 2.88 73.29
N GLU A 453 22.78 2.14 72.71
CA GLU A 453 23.88 1.49 73.43
C GLU A 453 24.81 2.53 74.09
N LEU A 454 25.20 3.58 73.34
CA LEU A 454 26.00 4.69 73.86
C LEU A 454 25.29 5.42 75.01
N ARG A 455 23.99 5.70 74.88
CA ARG A 455 23.18 6.32 75.95
C ARG A 455 23.15 5.45 77.21
N SER A 456 22.96 4.15 77.04
CA SER A 456 22.97 3.18 78.14
C SER A 456 24.36 3.06 78.79
N GLY A 457 25.44 3.11 78.03
CA GLY A 457 26.81 3.16 78.53
C GLY A 457 27.11 4.43 79.34
N LEU A 458 26.66 5.59 78.86
CA LEU A 458 26.77 6.89 79.56
C LEU A 458 26.03 6.87 80.91
N LEU A 459 24.81 6.32 80.95
CA LEU A 459 24.05 6.16 82.19
C LEU A 459 24.79 5.29 83.23
N LYS A 460 25.41 4.19 82.80
CA LYS A 460 26.21 3.33 83.69
C LYS A 460 27.45 4.05 84.24
N LEU A 461 28.12 4.87 83.43
CA LEU A 461 29.28 5.66 83.86
C LEU A 461 28.89 6.80 84.81
N GLN A 462 27.74 7.44 84.61
CA GLN A 462 27.22 8.45 85.53
C GLN A 462 26.85 7.84 86.90
N ASN A 463 26.29 6.63 86.91
CA ASN A 463 25.96 5.91 88.15
C ASN A 463 27.18 5.34 88.90
N ASN A 464 28.33 5.21 88.23
CA ASN A 464 29.58 4.69 88.81
C ASN A 464 30.59 5.81 89.19
N LYS A 465 30.17 7.08 89.23
CA LYS A 465 31.01 8.13 89.84
C LYS A 465 31.10 7.90 91.35
N PRO A 466 32.29 7.68 91.94
CA PRO A 466 32.44 7.74 93.39
C PRO A 466 32.14 9.16 93.87
N ASP A 467 31.38 9.30 94.96
CA ASP A 467 31.17 10.57 95.65
C ASP A 467 32.53 11.20 96.03
N MET A 468 33.00 12.14 95.21
CA MET A 468 34.21 12.93 95.47
C MET A 468 34.00 14.07 96.47
N ASN A 469 32.94 14.02 97.30
CA ASN A 469 32.60 15.07 98.27
C ASN A 469 32.43 14.60 99.72
N ALA A 470 32.86 13.38 100.07
CA ALA A 470 32.76 12.88 101.45
C ALA A 470 34.12 12.47 102.04
N ASN A 471 35.12 13.38 102.06
CA ASN A 471 36.30 13.26 102.94
C ASN A 471 37.16 14.55 102.97
N ILE A 472 36.61 15.66 103.49
CA ILE A 472 37.44 16.75 104.04
C ILE A 472 36.78 17.27 105.33
N SER A 473 36.95 16.53 106.43
CA SER A 473 37.01 17.12 107.77
C SER A 473 37.71 16.15 108.73
N ILE A 474 39.04 16.11 108.68
CA ILE A 474 39.87 15.52 109.72
C ILE A 474 40.69 16.64 110.36
N SER A 475 40.47 16.80 111.67
CA SER A 475 41.44 17.20 112.70
C SER A 475 42.04 18.61 112.68
N SER A 476 41.64 19.41 113.67
CA SER A 476 42.59 20.20 114.45
C SER A 476 42.13 20.27 115.91
N LYS A 477 42.99 19.68 116.76
CA LYS A 477 43.19 19.79 118.23
C LYS A 477 42.22 20.60 119.08
#